data_AF-A0ABD5M308-F1
#
_entry.id   AF-A0ABD5M308-F1
#
_cell.length_a   1.000
_cell.length_b   1.000
_cell.length_c   1.000
_cell.angle_alpha   90.00
_cell.angle_beta   90.00
_cell.angle_gamma   90.00
#
_symmetry.space_group_name_H-M   'P 1'
#
loop_
_entity.id
_entity.type
_entity.pdbx_description
1 polymer ?
#
loop_
_entity_poly.entity_id
_entity_poly.type
_entity_poly.pdbx_seq_one_letter_code
_entity_poly.pdbx_strand_id
1 'polypeptide(L)'
;MTDANVYFGTWAKTASVTDITHQSYYVGKEVTSTLPTDSATYTVTGISQYSGDNLLSGTFDVDFSQKTIGGSLANNLRTVELERGNIYTANNQVTFSADAKEDTTSGIVEGAFFGENAETLAGIVVFHTDHTKDIGFGGSKNSAEVDTATDSVTDSAEAS
;
A
#
# COMPACT_ATOMS: atom_id res chain seq x y z
N MET A 1 0.71 -12.40 15.60
CA MET A 1 1.52 -11.18 15.81
C MET A 1 2.41 -11.06 14.59
N THR A 2 2.30 -9.98 13.82
CA THR A 2 3.10 -9.76 12.62
C THR A 2 4.41 -9.09 13.01
N ASP A 3 5.55 -9.75 12.83
CA ASP A 3 6.89 -9.18 13.07
C ASP A 3 7.43 -8.39 11.86
N ALA A 4 6.64 -8.29 10.78
CA ALA A 4 6.95 -7.48 9.62
C ALA A 4 6.99 -5.99 9.99
N ASN A 5 8.19 -5.53 10.34
CA ASN A 5 8.47 -4.14 10.68
C ASN A 5 8.89 -3.42 9.41
N VAL A 6 8.02 -2.53 8.94
CA VAL A 6 8.27 -1.71 7.76
C VAL A 6 8.18 -0.24 8.14
N TYR A 7 9.13 0.55 7.64
CA TYR A 7 9.25 1.98 7.85
C TYR A 7 9.30 2.66 6.49
N PHE A 8 8.59 3.76 6.36
CA PHE A 8 8.54 4.55 5.13
C PHE A 8 8.50 6.03 5.47
N GLY A 9 8.88 6.87 4.52
CA GLY A 9 8.78 8.31 4.67
C GLY A 9 9.50 9.08 3.59
N THR A 10 9.68 10.37 3.86
CA THR A 10 10.44 11.30 3.02
C THR A 10 11.55 11.94 3.84
N TRP A 11 12.70 12.18 3.24
CA TRP A 11 13.81 12.94 3.82
C TRP A 11 14.18 14.10 2.91
N ALA A 12 14.54 15.24 3.50
CA ALA A 12 15.11 16.37 2.78
C ALA A 12 16.33 16.89 3.55
N LYS A 13 17.29 17.49 2.82
CA LYS A 13 18.50 18.04 3.43
C LYS A 13 18.17 19.22 4.35
N THR A 14 17.14 19.99 4.03
CA THR A 14 16.68 21.13 4.81
C THR A 14 15.22 20.96 5.23
N ALA A 15 14.76 21.80 6.17
CA ALA A 15 13.35 21.86 6.56
C ALA A 15 12.48 22.66 5.58
N SER A 16 13.04 23.09 4.44
CA SER A 16 12.29 23.87 3.45
C SER A 16 11.42 22.97 2.58
N VAL A 17 10.12 23.30 2.50
CA VAL A 17 9.17 22.67 1.57
C VAL A 17 9.46 22.94 0.08
N THR A 18 10.42 23.83 -0.22
CA THR A 18 10.87 24.08 -1.59
C THR A 18 12.22 23.43 -1.90
N ASP A 19 12.77 22.65 -0.97
CA ASP A 19 14.01 21.92 -1.21
C ASP A 19 13.79 20.91 -2.34
N ILE A 20 14.74 20.79 -3.28
CA ILE A 20 14.63 19.80 -4.37
C ILE A 20 15.35 18.49 -4.03
N THR A 21 15.93 18.38 -2.83
CA THR A 21 16.64 17.18 -2.35
C THR A 21 15.73 16.17 -1.65
N HIS A 22 14.41 16.30 -1.81
CA HIS A 22 13.44 15.34 -1.29
C HIS A 22 13.74 13.94 -1.83
N GLN A 23 13.76 12.97 -0.92
CA GLN A 23 13.90 11.56 -1.25
C GLN A 23 12.88 10.76 -0.46
N SER A 24 12.09 9.95 -1.17
CA SER A 24 11.20 8.97 -0.56
C SER A 24 11.95 7.68 -0.29
N TYR A 25 11.61 7.01 0.82
CA TYR A 25 12.23 5.73 1.19
C TYR A 25 11.21 4.79 1.80
N TYR A 26 11.53 3.50 1.70
CA TYR A 26 10.94 2.46 2.53
C TYR A 26 12.05 1.47 2.91
N VAL A 27 11.91 0.85 4.08
CA VAL A 27 12.79 -0.21 4.57
C VAL A 27 11.95 -1.18 5.38
N GLY A 28 12.12 -2.46 5.13
CA GLY A 28 11.48 -3.50 5.91
C GLY A 28 12.40 -4.71 6.05
N LYS A 29 12.15 -5.49 7.10
CA LYS A 29 12.71 -6.83 7.25
C LYS A 29 11.71 -7.84 6.72
N GLU A 30 12.20 -9.03 6.38
CA GLU A 30 11.35 -10.16 5.98
C GLU A 30 10.51 -9.85 4.74
N VAL A 31 11.17 -9.46 3.64
CA VAL A 31 10.51 -9.38 2.34
C VAL A 31 9.87 -10.73 2.04
N THR A 32 8.59 -10.72 1.68
CA THR A 32 7.84 -11.93 1.36
C THR A 32 8.57 -12.71 0.27
N SER A 33 8.87 -13.98 0.52
CA SER A 33 9.65 -14.81 -0.40
C SER A 33 8.82 -15.72 -1.30
N THR A 34 7.58 -16.01 -0.87
CA THR A 34 6.64 -16.89 -1.58
C THR A 34 5.41 -16.08 -1.94
N LEU A 35 5.07 -16.04 -3.23
CA LEU A 35 3.89 -15.34 -3.72
C LEU A 35 2.61 -16.01 -3.14
N PRO A 36 1.74 -15.27 -2.42
CA PRO A 36 0.44 -15.79 -2.00
C PRO A 36 -0.46 -16.15 -3.19
N THR A 37 -1.56 -16.86 -2.94
CA THR A 37 -2.55 -17.21 -3.98
C THR A 37 -3.81 -16.35 -3.95
N ASP A 38 -4.23 -15.91 -2.76
CA ASP A 38 -5.54 -15.30 -2.54
C ASP A 38 -5.46 -13.78 -2.60
N SER A 39 -6.42 -13.14 -3.27
CA SER A 39 -6.52 -11.69 -3.33
C SER A 39 -6.56 -11.02 -1.95
N ALA A 40 -6.09 -9.78 -1.88
CA ALA A 40 -5.98 -9.03 -0.65
C ALA A 40 -6.22 -7.54 -0.89
N THR A 41 -6.92 -6.89 0.03
CA THR A 41 -6.99 -5.43 0.11
C THR A 41 -6.09 -4.95 1.24
N TYR A 42 -5.29 -3.92 0.98
CA TYR A 42 -4.42 -3.29 1.96
C TYR A 42 -4.93 -1.89 2.27
N THR A 43 -5.00 -1.54 3.55
CA THR A 43 -5.15 -0.14 3.96
C THR A 43 -3.77 0.51 3.97
N VAL A 44 -3.61 1.61 3.22
CA VAL A 44 -2.31 2.24 2.94
C VAL A 44 -2.30 3.68 3.42
N THR A 45 -1.17 4.10 3.99
CA THR A 45 -0.87 5.49 4.34
C THR A 45 0.34 5.97 3.56
N GLY A 46 0.29 7.20 3.05
CA GLY A 46 1.36 7.82 2.27
C GLY A 46 1.80 9.17 2.86
N ILE A 47 3.11 9.43 2.78
CA ILE A 47 3.74 10.66 3.22
C ILE A 47 4.41 11.33 2.02
N SER A 48 4.08 12.60 1.79
CA SER A 48 4.72 13.46 0.79
C SER A 48 4.93 14.83 1.42
N GLN A 49 6.18 15.25 1.62
CA GLN A 49 6.53 16.52 2.28
C GLN A 49 5.67 16.85 3.50
N TYR A 50 5.71 15.98 4.53
CA TYR A 50 4.75 16.06 5.62
C TYR A 50 4.77 17.42 6.33
N SER A 51 3.62 18.09 6.35
CA SER A 51 3.42 19.40 6.99
C SER A 51 2.52 19.34 8.24
N GLY A 52 2.02 18.14 8.59
CA GLY A 52 1.06 17.92 9.67
C GLY A 52 -0.33 17.52 9.16
N ASP A 53 -0.79 18.15 8.07
CA ASP A 53 -2.19 18.04 7.61
C ASP A 53 -2.34 17.42 6.21
N ASN A 54 -1.26 16.90 5.63
CA ASN A 54 -1.23 16.39 4.25
C ASN A 54 -0.98 14.88 4.15
N LEU A 55 -1.28 14.11 5.20
CA LEU A 55 -1.21 12.66 5.15
C LEU A 55 -2.14 12.12 4.06
N LEU A 56 -1.66 11.17 3.26
CA LEU A 56 -2.46 10.48 2.26
C LEU A 56 -2.94 9.15 2.82
N SER A 57 -4.15 8.74 2.44
CA SER A 57 -4.73 7.45 2.81
C SER A 57 -5.42 6.82 1.61
N GLY A 58 -5.50 5.50 1.59
CA GLY A 58 -6.28 4.79 0.58
C GLY A 58 -6.17 3.29 0.70
N THR A 59 -6.53 2.60 -0.38
CA THR A 59 -6.53 1.14 -0.44
C THR A 59 -5.83 0.65 -1.68
N PHE A 60 -5.02 -0.40 -1.54
CA PHE A 60 -4.48 -1.16 -2.68
C PHE A 60 -5.13 -2.54 -2.73
N ASP A 61 -5.71 -2.85 -3.88
CA ASP A 61 -6.27 -4.15 -4.19
C ASP A 61 -5.25 -4.97 -4.97
N VAL A 62 -5.00 -6.17 -4.48
CA VAL A 62 -3.98 -7.08 -4.97
C VAL A 62 -4.63 -8.40 -5.34
N ASP A 63 -4.39 -8.85 -6.56
CA ASP A 63 -4.69 -10.21 -6.99
C ASP A 63 -3.37 -10.92 -7.29
N PHE A 64 -2.91 -11.72 -6.33
CA PHE A 64 -1.64 -12.44 -6.49
C PHE A 64 -1.70 -13.53 -7.57
N SER A 65 -2.89 -14.07 -7.85
CA SER A 65 -3.09 -15.08 -8.90
C SER A 65 -2.91 -14.48 -10.30
N GLN A 66 -3.46 -13.27 -10.50
CA GLN A 66 -3.31 -12.50 -11.73
C GLN A 66 -2.04 -11.66 -11.76
N LYS A 67 -1.33 -11.57 -10.62
CA LYS A 67 -0.14 -10.74 -10.42
C LYS A 67 -0.40 -9.26 -10.69
N THR A 68 -1.56 -8.77 -10.26
CA THR A 68 -1.95 -7.38 -10.44
C THR A 68 -2.07 -6.66 -9.10
N ILE A 69 -1.80 -5.36 -9.14
CA ILE A 69 -2.02 -4.43 -8.04
C ILE A 69 -2.58 -3.13 -8.60
N GLY A 70 -3.53 -2.52 -7.89
CA GLY A 70 -4.06 -1.21 -8.22
C GLY A 70 -4.68 -0.55 -6.99
N GLY A 71 -5.15 0.68 -7.14
CA GLY A 71 -5.78 1.43 -6.06
C GLY A 71 -5.33 2.88 -6.06
N SER A 72 -5.47 3.58 -4.93
CA SER A 72 -5.11 5.00 -4.86
C SER A 72 -4.70 5.45 -3.47
N LEU A 73 -4.05 6.61 -3.42
CA LEU A 73 -3.72 7.37 -2.22
C LEU A 73 -4.30 8.77 -2.38
N ALA A 74 -5.09 9.24 -1.42
CA ALA A 74 -5.75 10.54 -1.51
C ALA A 74 -5.80 11.28 -0.17
N ASN A 75 -5.97 12.59 -0.28
CA ASN A 75 -6.45 13.47 0.78
C ASN A 75 -7.32 14.57 0.15
N ASN A 76 -7.69 15.60 0.93
CA ASN A 76 -8.56 16.68 0.43
C ASN A 76 -7.92 17.56 -0.67
N LEU A 77 -6.62 17.43 -0.94
CA LEU A 77 -5.87 18.27 -1.86
C LEU A 77 -5.52 17.56 -3.17
N ARG A 78 -5.34 16.24 -3.14
CA ARG A 78 -4.83 15.46 -4.28
C ARG A 78 -5.19 13.98 -4.18
N THR A 79 -5.20 13.34 -5.34
CA THR A 79 -5.36 11.89 -5.50
C THR A 79 -4.26 11.38 -6.41
N VAL A 80 -3.64 10.27 -6.00
CA VAL A 80 -2.63 9.55 -6.77
C VAL A 80 -3.16 8.15 -7.04
N GLU A 81 -3.36 7.84 -8.32
CA GLU A 81 -3.82 6.54 -8.79
C GLU A 81 -2.62 5.62 -9.05
N LEU A 82 -2.73 4.35 -8.66
CA LEU A 82 -1.89 3.25 -9.11
C LEU A 82 -2.58 2.55 -10.28
N GLU A 83 -2.07 2.79 -11.49
CA GLU A 83 -2.57 2.21 -12.72
C GLU A 83 -1.63 1.09 -13.20
N ARG A 84 -2.21 0.06 -13.86
CA ARG A 84 -1.45 -0.96 -14.62
C ARG A 84 -0.36 -1.67 -13.79
N GLY A 85 -0.62 -1.88 -12.49
CA GLY A 85 0.34 -2.48 -11.58
C GLY A 85 0.52 -3.98 -11.76
N ASN A 86 1.76 -4.44 -11.59
CA ASN A 86 2.19 -5.81 -11.75
C ASN A 86 3.00 -6.28 -10.54
N ILE A 87 2.92 -7.57 -10.25
CA ILE A 87 3.66 -8.25 -9.17
C ILE A 87 4.72 -9.16 -9.77
N TYR A 88 5.91 -9.11 -9.18
CA TYR A 88 7.09 -9.83 -9.62
C TYR A 88 7.62 -10.73 -8.51
N THR A 89 8.24 -11.83 -8.92
CA THR A 89 8.99 -12.70 -8.01
C THR A 89 10.38 -12.92 -8.59
N ALA A 90 11.39 -12.37 -7.94
CA ALA A 90 12.79 -12.49 -8.34
C ALA A 90 13.66 -12.56 -7.09
N ASN A 91 14.74 -13.34 -7.13
CA ASN A 91 15.69 -13.47 -6.01
C ASN A 91 15.03 -13.77 -4.65
N ASN A 92 13.98 -14.61 -4.64
CA ASN A 92 13.18 -14.93 -3.45
C ASN A 92 12.56 -13.70 -2.79
N GLN A 93 12.15 -12.72 -3.58
CA GLN A 93 11.46 -11.51 -3.12
C GLN A 93 10.24 -11.28 -3.99
N VAL A 94 9.11 -10.99 -3.35
CA VAL A 94 7.87 -10.57 -4.00
C VAL A 94 7.81 -9.05 -3.98
N THR A 95 7.92 -8.45 -5.17
CA THR A 95 7.92 -7.00 -5.37
C THR A 95 6.80 -6.59 -6.31
N PHE A 96 6.53 -5.30 -6.41
CA PHE A 96 5.54 -4.77 -7.34
C PHE A 96 5.99 -3.45 -7.95
N SER A 97 5.45 -3.15 -9.13
CA SER A 97 5.57 -1.84 -9.77
C SER A 97 4.28 -1.49 -10.50
N ALA A 98 3.97 -0.20 -10.57
CA ALA A 98 2.79 0.33 -11.24
C ALA A 98 3.09 1.70 -11.87
N ASP A 99 2.26 2.12 -12.81
CA ASP A 99 2.23 3.51 -13.26
C ASP A 99 1.54 4.34 -12.17
N ALA A 100 2.11 5.48 -11.80
CA ALA A 100 1.47 6.43 -10.90
C ALA A 100 0.90 7.62 -11.69
N LYS A 101 -0.27 8.08 -11.31
CA LYS A 101 -0.89 9.24 -11.96
C LYS A 101 -1.53 10.20 -10.96
N GLU A 102 -1.20 11.47 -11.10
CA GLU A 102 -1.84 12.57 -10.41
C GLU A 102 -2.14 13.66 -11.42
N ASP A 103 -3.42 13.89 -11.72
CA ASP A 103 -3.86 14.80 -12.77
C ASP A 103 -3.12 14.54 -14.10
N THR A 104 -2.25 15.47 -14.52
CA THR A 104 -1.43 15.38 -15.72
C THR A 104 0.01 14.94 -15.44
N THR A 105 0.40 14.78 -14.17
CA THR A 105 1.73 14.33 -13.76
C THR A 105 1.76 12.80 -13.67
N SER A 106 2.76 12.19 -14.30
CA SER A 106 3.00 10.75 -14.24
C SER A 106 4.20 10.43 -13.36
N GLY A 107 4.17 9.24 -12.76
CA GLY A 107 5.24 8.68 -11.98
C GLY A 107 5.30 7.17 -12.09
N ILE A 108 6.16 6.58 -11.28
CA ILE A 108 6.30 5.13 -11.12
C ILE A 108 6.13 4.80 -9.65
N VAL A 109 5.46 3.68 -9.40
CA VAL A 109 5.43 3.02 -8.10
C VAL A 109 6.41 1.87 -8.08
N GLU A 110 7.17 1.75 -6.99
CA GLU A 110 8.01 0.59 -6.70
C GLU A 110 7.83 0.20 -5.23
N GLY A 111 7.70 -1.09 -4.96
CA GLY A 111 7.58 -1.57 -3.58
C GLY A 111 7.73 -3.07 -3.43
N ALA A 112 7.57 -3.52 -2.19
CA ALA A 112 7.66 -4.92 -1.81
C ALA A 112 6.58 -5.31 -0.82
N PHE A 113 6.27 -6.60 -0.80
CA PHE A 113 5.47 -7.22 0.24
C PHE A 113 6.40 -7.73 1.35
N PHE A 114 5.92 -7.68 2.60
CA PHE A 114 6.67 -8.08 3.78
C PHE A 114 5.83 -8.97 4.69
N GLY A 115 6.52 -9.88 5.38
CA GLY A 115 5.95 -10.96 6.17
C GLY A 115 5.75 -12.24 5.36
N GLU A 116 5.51 -13.36 6.06
CA GLU A 116 5.42 -14.70 5.46
C GLU A 116 4.25 -14.79 4.45
N ASN A 117 3.14 -14.10 4.72
CA ASN A 117 1.91 -14.14 3.91
C ASN A 117 1.57 -12.77 3.31
N ALA A 118 2.58 -11.93 3.08
CA ALA A 118 2.41 -10.55 2.61
C ALA A 118 1.49 -9.74 3.52
N GLU A 119 1.63 -9.84 4.84
CA GLU A 119 0.78 -9.15 5.81
C GLU A 119 0.89 -7.62 5.71
N THR A 120 2.01 -7.12 5.19
CA THR A 120 2.25 -5.69 4.99
C THR A 120 2.89 -5.43 3.63
N LEU A 121 2.77 -4.19 3.15
CA LEU A 121 3.47 -3.69 1.98
C LEU A 121 4.06 -2.32 2.26
N ALA A 122 5.12 -1.97 1.54
CA ALA A 122 5.59 -0.59 1.47
C ALA A 122 6.31 -0.34 0.16
N GLY A 123 6.46 0.94 -0.16
CA GLY A 123 7.08 1.37 -1.39
C GLY A 123 7.20 2.88 -1.47
N ILE A 124 7.51 3.34 -2.68
CA ILE A 124 7.60 4.73 -3.04
C ILE A 124 6.83 5.02 -4.33
N VAL A 125 6.36 6.25 -4.45
CA VAL A 125 5.94 6.87 -5.71
C VAL A 125 6.98 7.91 -6.07
N VAL A 126 7.50 7.83 -7.29
CA VAL A 126 8.46 8.79 -7.85
C VAL A 126 7.85 9.43 -9.10
N PHE A 127 7.59 10.73 -9.04
CA PHE A 127 7.04 11.50 -10.16
C PHE A 127 8.16 11.98 -11.09
N HIS A 128 7.99 11.78 -12.39
CA HIS A 128 9.06 12.00 -13.38
C HIS A 128 9.54 13.45 -13.48
N THR A 129 8.63 14.41 -13.28
CA THR A 129 8.90 15.84 -13.53
C THR A 129 8.78 16.70 -12.29
N ASP A 130 8.34 16.15 -11.16
CA ASP A 130 8.06 16.90 -9.94
C ASP A 130 8.27 16.04 -8.68
N HIS A 131 9.53 15.88 -8.30
CA HIS A 131 9.94 15.10 -7.12
C HIS A 131 9.47 15.70 -5.78
N THR A 132 8.95 16.92 -5.78
CA THR A 132 8.32 17.48 -4.57
C THR A 132 7.04 16.71 -4.22
N LYS A 133 6.48 15.97 -5.18
CA LYS A 133 5.29 15.15 -4.99
C LYS A 133 5.58 13.71 -4.61
N ASP A 134 6.85 13.30 -4.58
CA ASP A 134 7.23 11.92 -4.28
C ASP A 134 6.66 11.48 -2.93
N ILE A 135 6.37 10.19 -2.83
CA ILE A 135 5.61 9.62 -1.71
C ILE A 135 6.36 8.42 -1.18
N GLY A 136 6.58 8.35 0.13
CA GLY A 136 6.85 7.09 0.82
C GLY A 136 5.54 6.55 1.38
N PHE A 137 5.23 5.27 1.21
CA PHE A 137 3.98 4.70 1.71
C PHE A 137 4.19 3.31 2.34
N GLY A 138 3.24 2.94 3.20
CA GLY A 138 3.15 1.62 3.79
C GLY A 138 1.72 1.28 4.16
N GLY A 139 1.42 -0.01 4.21
CA GLY A 139 0.08 -0.50 4.47
C GLY A 139 0.05 -1.91 5.04
N SER A 140 -1.10 -2.27 5.59
CA SER A 140 -1.35 -3.58 6.19
C SER A 140 -2.53 -4.24 5.51
N LYS A 141 -2.43 -5.56 5.32
CA LYS A 141 -3.51 -6.38 4.78
C LYS A 141 -4.73 -6.25 5.69
N ASN A 142 -5.89 -5.97 5.10
CA ASN A 142 -7.13 -5.95 5.83
C ASN A 142 -7.41 -7.36 6.35
N SER A 143 -7.83 -7.47 7.61
CA SER A 143 -8.31 -8.76 8.11
C SER A 143 -9.54 -9.17 7.31
N ALA A 144 -9.67 -10.45 6.96
CA ALA A 144 -10.92 -10.96 6.42
C ALA A 144 -12.03 -10.59 7.42
N GLU A 145 -13.10 -9.94 6.96
CA GLU A 145 -14.28 -9.77 7.79
C GLU A 145 -14.72 -11.16 8.25
N VAL A 146 -14.63 -11.43 9.55
CA VAL A 146 -15.31 -12.59 10.12
C VAL A 146 -16.79 -12.25 10.05
N ASP A 147 -17.48 -12.76 9.03
CA ASP A 147 -18.93 -12.75 8.97
C ASP A 147 -19.45 -13.56 10.17
N THR A 148 -19.76 -12.85 11.25
CA THR A 148 -20.39 -13.41 12.44
C THR A 148 -21.92 -13.29 12.33
N ALA A 149 -22.47 -13.68 11.19
CA ALA A 149 -23.87 -14.11 11.12
C ALA A 149 -24.01 -15.40 11.94
N THR A 150 -24.18 -15.21 13.24
CA THR A 150 -24.51 -16.27 14.20
C THR A 150 -25.84 -16.90 13.82
N ASP A 151 -25.79 -18.21 13.63
CA ASP A 151 -26.89 -19.14 13.44
C ASP A 151 -27.96 -18.95 14.53
N SER A 152 -29.04 -18.22 14.22
CA SER A 152 -30.19 -18.10 15.11
C SER A 152 -31.10 -19.32 14.96
N VAL A 153 -30.67 -20.46 15.49
CA VAL A 153 -31.58 -21.54 15.86
C VAL A 153 -32.13 -21.23 17.25
N THR A 154 -33.33 -20.67 17.30
CA THR A 154 -34.22 -20.82 18.47
C THR A 154 -35.64 -21.13 18.02
N ASP A 155 -35.94 -22.42 18.09
CA ASP A 155 -37.17 -23.04 18.61
C ASP A 155 -38.48 -22.24 18.56
N SER A 156 -39.46 -22.76 17.82
CA SER A 156 -40.87 -22.50 18.07
C SER A 156 -41.74 -23.67 17.58
N ALA A 157 -41.99 -24.57 18.52
CA ALA A 157 -43.27 -25.22 18.82
C ALA A 157 -43.80 -26.31 17.86
N GLU A 158 -43.56 -27.57 18.24
CA GLU A 158 -44.65 -28.56 18.26
C GLU A 158 -45.59 -28.22 19.44
N ALA A 159 -46.84 -27.93 19.13
CA ALA A 159 -47.95 -28.08 20.07
C ALA A 159 -49.01 -28.94 19.38
N SER A 160 -49.35 -30.04 20.05
CA SER A 160 -50.34 -31.06 19.69
C SER A 160 -51.77 -30.52 19.54
#